data_AF-A0A1C4FG50-F1
#
_entry.id   AF-A0A1C4FG50-F1
#
_cell.length_a   1.000
_cell.length_b   1.000
_cell.length_c   1.000
_cell.angle_alpha   90.00
_cell.angle_beta   90.00
_cell.angle_gamma   90.00
#
_symmetry.space_group_name_H-M   'P 1'
#
loop_
_entity.id
_entity.type
_entity.pdbx_description
1 polymer ?
#
loop_
_entity_poly.entity_id
_entity_poly.type
_entity_poly.pdbx_seq_one_letter_code
_entity_poly.pdbx_strand_id
1 'polypeptide(L)'
;MEQKYLGKIVKAEFGTHRDRPFLMGLQLEFRFDGNSGVNCGGRHLMNVSDHCNWDSEEEKNTAFQKVIKDVHKILEEAKVNTVSELVNKPIEITIEDQMYKSFRILTEVL
;
A
#
# COMPACT_ATOMS: atom_id res chain seq x y z
N MET A 1 -13.60 -1.19 -16.80
CA MET A 1 -14.75 -1.51 -15.92
C MET A 1 -14.26 -1.50 -14.48
N GLU A 2 -14.93 -0.76 -13.60
CA GLU A 2 -14.59 -0.67 -12.18
C GLU A 2 -15.47 -1.61 -11.35
N GLN A 3 -14.86 -2.37 -10.45
CA GLN A 3 -15.52 -3.30 -9.53
C GLN A 3 -14.99 -3.11 -8.12
N LYS A 4 -15.86 -3.31 -7.12
CA LYS A 4 -15.53 -3.19 -5.69
C LYS A 4 -15.76 -4.50 -4.97
N TYR A 5 -14.87 -4.83 -4.03
CA TYR A 5 -14.95 -6.04 -3.25
C TYR A 5 -14.70 -5.76 -1.78
N LEU A 6 -15.42 -6.47 -0.92
CA LEU A 6 -15.11 -6.56 0.50
C LEU A 6 -14.00 -7.59 0.71
N GLY A 7 -13.05 -7.27 1.57
CA GLY A 7 -11.90 -8.12 1.81
C GLY A 7 -11.15 -7.74 3.07
N LYS A 8 -9.89 -8.18 3.13
CA LYS A 8 -8.98 -7.84 4.22
C LYS A 8 -7.54 -7.74 3.74
N ILE A 9 -6.73 -7.05 4.53
CA ILE A 9 -5.27 -7.06 4.38
C ILE A 9 -4.74 -8.41 4.90
N VAL A 10 -3.96 -9.11 4.10
CA VAL A 10 -3.32 -10.40 4.49
C VAL A 10 -1.82 -10.30 4.68
N LYS A 11 -1.20 -9.24 4.16
CA LYS A 11 0.21 -8.93 4.37
C LYS A 11 0.38 -7.42 4.46
N ALA A 12 1.19 -6.98 5.43
CA ALA A 12 1.59 -5.60 5.58
C ALA A 12 3.04 -5.57 6.06
N GLU A 13 3.94 -5.05 5.23
CA GLU A 13 5.37 -4.91 5.52
C GLU A 13 5.85 -3.51 5.09
N PHE A 14 6.81 -2.95 5.81
CA PHE A 14 7.47 -1.71 5.42
C PHE A 14 8.98 -1.93 5.34
N GLY A 15 9.58 -1.53 4.23
CA GLY A 15 11.01 -1.67 4.00
C GLY A 15 11.34 -1.88 2.53
N THR A 16 12.53 -2.39 2.26
CA THR A 16 12.99 -2.71 0.91
C THR A 16 12.24 -3.91 0.34
N HIS A 17 11.77 -3.81 -0.90
CA HIS A 17 11.11 -4.90 -1.59
C HIS A 17 12.12 -6.00 -1.93
N ARG A 18 11.88 -7.24 -1.50
CA ARG A 18 12.85 -8.35 -1.61
C ARG A 18 13.32 -8.60 -3.04
N ASP A 19 12.39 -8.69 -3.99
CA ASP A 19 12.71 -8.98 -5.40
C ASP A 19 13.07 -7.74 -6.22
N ARG A 20 12.94 -6.55 -5.62
CA ARG A 20 13.17 -5.25 -6.28
C ARG A 20 13.89 -4.36 -5.27
N PRO A 21 15.17 -4.64 -4.96
CA PRO A 21 15.88 -3.97 -3.87
C PRO A 21 16.10 -2.47 -4.09
N PHE A 22 15.78 -1.96 -5.29
CA PHE A 22 15.73 -0.54 -5.61
C PHE A 22 14.39 0.12 -5.20
N LEU A 23 13.41 -0.62 -4.69
CA LEU A 23 12.13 -0.07 -4.20
C LEU A 23 12.02 -0.20 -2.68
N MET A 24 11.55 0.85 -2.02
CA MET A 24 11.32 0.90 -0.58
C MET A 24 9.96 1.52 -0.26
N GLY A 25 9.28 0.99 0.76
CA GLY A 25 8.05 1.58 1.29
C GLY A 25 7.08 0.53 1.82
N LEU A 26 5.79 0.87 1.81
CA LEU A 26 4.73 0.00 2.30
C LEU A 26 4.30 -1.01 1.23
N GLN A 27 4.24 -2.27 1.63
CA GLN A 27 3.88 -3.41 0.80
C GLN A 27 2.62 -4.04 1.40
N LEU A 28 1.52 -4.01 0.65
CA LEU A 28 0.24 -4.58 1.06
C LEU A 28 -0.20 -5.67 0.08
N GLU A 29 -0.73 -6.75 0.64
CA GLU A 29 -1.47 -7.77 -0.11
C GLU A 29 -2.88 -7.91 0.45
N PHE A 30 -3.84 -8.03 -0.45
CA PHE A 30 -5.26 -8.09 -0.15
C PHE A 30 -5.84 -9.43 -0.58
N ARG A 31 -6.82 -9.91 0.19
CA ARG A 31 -7.69 -11.03 -0.22
C ARG A 31 -9.15 -10.61 -0.17
N PHE A 32 -9.89 -11.04 -1.18
CA PHE A 32 -11.31 -10.76 -1.36
C PHE A 32 -11.94 -11.91 -2.17
N ASP A 33 -13.27 -12.00 -2.17
CA ASP A 33 -14.02 -12.98 -2.99
C ASP A 33 -13.49 -14.43 -2.88
N GLY A 34 -13.46 -14.96 -1.66
CA GLY A 34 -13.09 -16.35 -1.34
C GLY A 34 -11.59 -16.67 -1.46
N ASN A 35 -10.99 -16.48 -2.64
CA ASN A 35 -9.58 -16.80 -2.89
C ASN A 35 -8.85 -15.79 -3.82
N SER A 36 -9.56 -14.78 -4.33
CA SER A 36 -8.96 -13.72 -5.14
C SER A 36 -8.04 -12.84 -4.31
N GLY A 37 -7.01 -12.30 -4.94
CA GLY A 37 -6.04 -11.45 -4.26
C GLY A 37 -5.24 -10.60 -5.21
N VAL A 38 -4.80 -9.45 -4.70
CA VAL A 38 -3.97 -8.49 -5.43
C VAL A 38 -3.02 -7.82 -4.45
N ASN A 39 -1.86 -7.38 -4.94
CA ASN A 39 -0.97 -6.51 -4.19
C ASN A 39 -1.22 -5.03 -4.55
N CYS A 40 -0.67 -4.11 -3.77
CA CYS A 40 -0.83 -2.66 -4.02
C CYS A 40 -0.02 -2.12 -5.22
N GLY A 41 0.57 -2.98 -6.06
CA GLY A 41 1.21 -2.60 -7.33
C GLY A 41 2.40 -1.64 -7.20
N GLY A 42 3.02 -1.56 -6.02
CA GLY A 42 4.09 -0.59 -5.74
C GLY A 42 3.62 0.86 -5.52
N ARG A 43 2.32 1.12 -5.39
CA ARG A 43 1.75 2.47 -5.20
C ARG A 43 2.29 3.22 -3.98
N HIS A 44 2.70 2.48 -2.95
CA HIS A 44 3.24 3.01 -1.70
C HIS A 44 4.76 2.77 -1.57
N LEU A 45 5.42 2.51 -2.70
CA LEU A 45 6.87 2.35 -2.79
C LEU A 45 7.48 3.56 -3.51
N MET A 46 8.76 3.74 -3.30
CA MET A 46 9.59 4.70 -4.03
C MET A 46 10.91 4.07 -4.45
N ASN A 47 11.53 4.63 -5.49
CA ASN A 47 12.85 4.21 -5.93
C ASN A 47 13.93 4.80 -5.01
N VAL A 48 14.79 3.95 -4.46
CA VAL A 48 15.89 4.31 -3.56
C VAL A 48 17.27 3.99 -4.16
N SER A 49 17.32 3.57 -5.42
CA SER A 49 18.57 3.30 -6.11
C SER A 49 19.38 4.58 -6.32
N ASP A 50 20.70 4.49 -6.16
CA ASP A 50 21.65 5.55 -6.54
C ASP A 50 21.65 5.83 -8.05
N HIS A 51 21.11 4.90 -8.86
CA HIS A 51 20.91 5.07 -10.30
C HIS A 51 19.55 5.67 -10.66
N CYS A 52 18.72 6.00 -9.67
CA CYS A 52 17.47 6.70 -9.92
C CYS A 52 17.77 8.17 -10.25
N ASN A 53 17.57 8.56 -11.51
CA ASN A 53 17.70 9.93 -11.94
C ASN A 53 16.48 10.72 -11.47
N TRP A 54 16.65 11.44 -10.37
CA TRP A 54 15.70 12.46 -9.93
C TRP A 54 16.03 13.78 -10.61
N ASP A 55 15.02 14.57 -10.97
CA ASP A 55 15.22 15.89 -11.57
C ASP A 55 15.83 16.86 -10.56
N SER A 56 15.60 16.63 -9.26
CA SER A 56 16.22 17.37 -8.16
C SER A 56 16.20 16.61 -6.83
N GLU A 57 17.03 17.05 -5.87
CA GLU A 57 16.96 16.55 -4.49
C GLU A 57 15.62 16.90 -3.81
N GLU A 58 14.96 17.99 -4.21
CA GLU A 58 13.64 18.35 -3.70
C GLU A 58 12.56 17.35 -4.14
N GLU A 59 12.60 16.92 -5.41
CA GLU A 59 11.70 15.90 -5.94
C GLU A 59 11.89 14.57 -5.19
N LYS A 60 13.15 14.14 -5.04
CA LYS A 60 13.51 12.96 -4.24
C LYS A 60 12.97 13.04 -2.82
N ASN A 61 13.22 14.14 -2.13
CA ASN A 61 12.73 14.36 -0.76
C ASN A 61 11.20 14.36 -0.69
N THR A 62 10.52 14.92 -1.70
CA THR A 62 9.06 14.90 -1.81
C THR A 62 8.53 13.47 -1.95
N ALA A 63 9.21 12.62 -2.74
CA ALA A 63 8.86 11.20 -2.85
C ALA A 63 9.02 10.46 -1.52
N PHE A 64 10.12 10.70 -0.78
CA PHE A 64 10.32 10.16 0.57
C PHE A 64 9.20 10.58 1.52
N GLN A 65 8.88 11.88 1.55
CA GLN A 65 7.81 12.41 2.40
C GLN A 65 6.45 11.82 2.04
N LYS A 66 6.17 11.63 0.75
CA LYS A 66 4.91 11.04 0.29
C LYS A 66 4.73 9.63 0.83
N VAL A 67 5.74 8.77 0.76
CA VAL A 67 5.66 7.39 1.26
C VAL A 67 5.37 7.37 2.76
N ILE A 68 6.04 8.22 3.56
CA ILE A 68 5.80 8.30 5.00
C ILE A 68 4.41 8.86 5.33
N LYS A 69 3.95 9.89 4.60
CA LYS A 69 2.59 10.46 4.75
C LYS A 69 1.51 9.42 4.40
N ASP A 70 1.73 8.64 3.34
CA ASP A 70 0.81 7.58 2.93
C ASP A 70 0.71 6.51 4.03
N VAL A 71 1.83 6.08 4.62
CA VAL A 71 1.84 5.15 5.76
C VAL A 71 1.08 5.72 6.95
N HIS A 72 1.41 6.95 7.36
CA HIS A 72 0.77 7.58 8.52
C HIS A 72 -0.75 7.65 8.36
N LYS A 73 -1.23 8.08 7.18
CA LYS A 73 -2.65 8.14 6.87
C LYS A 73 -3.33 6.78 6.97
N ILE A 74 -2.73 5.73 6.42
CA ILE A 74 -3.32 4.38 6.46
C ILE A 74 -3.39 3.86 7.91
N LEU A 75 -2.36 4.09 8.72
CA LEU A 75 -2.34 3.71 10.13
C LEU A 75 -3.40 4.46 10.94
N GLU A 76 -3.56 5.77 10.68
CA GLU A 76 -4.58 6.62 11.31
C GLU A 76 -5.99 6.16 10.97
N GLU A 77 -6.30 5.94 9.68
CA GLU A 77 -7.58 5.43 9.22
C GLU A 77 -7.92 4.04 9.83
N ALA A 78 -6.89 3.20 9.99
CA ALA A 78 -7.04 1.87 10.59
C ALA A 78 -7.03 1.86 12.13
N LYS A 79 -6.77 3.02 12.77
CA LYS A 79 -6.63 3.19 14.22
C LYS A 79 -5.61 2.21 14.82
N VAL A 80 -4.43 2.12 14.21
CA VAL A 80 -3.31 1.27 14.68
C VAL A 80 -2.00 2.05 14.68
N ASN A 81 -0.99 1.52 15.36
CA ASN A 81 0.29 2.23 15.53
C ASN A 81 1.38 1.70 14.60
N THR A 82 1.29 0.43 14.20
CA THR A 82 2.33 -0.25 13.43
C THR A 82 1.79 -0.93 12.18
N VAL A 83 2.65 -1.08 11.17
CA VAL A 83 2.29 -1.71 9.89
C VAL A 83 1.85 -3.17 10.08
N SER A 84 2.45 -3.92 11.01
CA SER A 84 2.04 -5.30 11.28
C SER A 84 0.60 -5.41 11.82
N GLU A 85 0.09 -4.39 12.51
CA GLU A 85 -1.30 -4.33 13.00
C GLU A 85 -2.33 -4.08 11.88
N LEU A 86 -1.89 -3.76 10.66
CA LEU A 86 -2.78 -3.66 9.49
C LEU A 86 -3.28 -5.03 9.02
N VAL A 87 -2.57 -6.12 9.35
CA VAL A 87 -2.98 -7.47 8.97
C VAL A 87 -4.35 -7.79 9.58
N ASN A 88 -5.22 -8.41 8.78
CA ASN A 88 -6.63 -8.70 9.06
C ASN A 88 -7.55 -7.47 9.18
N LYS A 89 -7.10 -6.24 8.94
CA LYS A 89 -8.02 -5.09 8.86
C LYS A 89 -9.00 -5.28 7.68
N PRO A 90 -10.31 -5.12 7.91
CA PRO A 90 -11.30 -5.22 6.86
C PRO A 90 -11.21 -4.02 5.92
N ILE A 91 -11.39 -4.27 4.63
CA ILE A 91 -11.27 -3.25 3.58
C ILE A 91 -12.38 -3.39 2.53
N GLU A 92 -12.63 -2.29 1.83
CA GLU A 92 -13.23 -2.32 0.49
C GLU A 92 -12.13 -1.99 -0.52
N ILE A 93 -11.91 -2.86 -1.49
CA ILE A 93 -10.92 -2.70 -2.55
C ILE A 93 -11.60 -2.41 -3.88
N THR A 94 -11.04 -1.48 -4.64
CA THR A 94 -11.48 -1.13 -5.99
C THR A 94 -10.49 -1.68 -7.01
N ILE A 95 -11.01 -2.46 -7.96
CA ILE A 95 -10.29 -3.01 -9.10
C ILE A 95 -10.83 -2.35 -10.37
N GLU A 96 -9.92 -1.85 -11.21
CA GLU A 96 -10.25 -1.27 -12.51
C GLU A 96 -9.41 -1.95 -13.58
N ASP A 97 -10.07 -2.47 -14.61
CA ASP A 97 -9.43 -3.17 -15.74
C ASP A 97 -8.48 -4.29 -15.27
N GLN A 98 -8.94 -5.08 -14.28
CA GLN A 98 -8.22 -6.18 -13.64
C GLN A 98 -6.98 -5.77 -12.83
N MET A 99 -6.81 -4.48 -12.54
CA MET A 99 -5.70 -3.95 -11.75
C MET A 99 -6.18 -3.29 -10.46
N TYR A 100 -5.33 -3.33 -9.44
CA TYR A 100 -5.55 -2.58 -8.20
C TYR A 100 -5.62 -1.08 -8.49
N LYS A 101 -6.74 -0.45 -8.08
CA LYS A 101 -6.93 1.01 -8.17
C LYS A 101 -6.76 1.68 -6.81
N SER A 102 -7.49 1.22 -5.79
CA SER A 102 -7.44 1.79 -4.44
C SER A 102 -8.08 0.83 -3.42
N PHE A 103 -7.92 1.12 -2.13
CA PHE A 103 -8.71 0.51 -1.07
C PHE A 103 -9.08 1.57 -0.03
N ARG A 104 -10.05 1.26 0.83
CA ARG A 104 -10.33 1.99 2.07
C ARG A 104 -10.46 1.01 3.23
N ILE A 105 -10.06 1.44 4.42
CA ILE A 105 -10.31 0.68 5.66
C ILE A 105 -11.79 0.79 6.01
N LEU A 106 -12.41 -0.33 6.39
CA LEU A 106 -13.78 -0.35 6.89
C LEU A 106 -13.76 -0.18 8.42
N THR A 107 -14.24 0.96 8.90
CA THR A 107 -14.27 1.30 10.33
C THR A 107 -15.56 0.86 11.03
N GLU A 108 -16.56 0.41 10.28
CA GLU A 108 -17.91 0.04 10.78
C GLU A 108 -18.02 -1.40 11.27
N VAL A 109 -16.90 -2.12 11.38
CA VAL A 109 -16.86 -3.45 11.97
C VAL A 109 -16.23 -3.36 13.36
N LEU A 110 -17.02 -2.86 14.32
CA LEU A 110 -16.78 -3.01 15.76
C LEU A 110 -17.83 -3.97 16.33
#